data_AF-A0AAE3PHJ9-F1
#
_entry.id   AF-A0AAE3PHJ9-F1
#
_cell.length_a   1.000
_cell.length_b   1.000
_cell.length_c   1.000
_cell.angle_alpha   90.00
_cell.angle_beta   90.00
_cell.angle_gamma   90.00
#
_symmetry.space_group_name_H-M   'P 1'
#
loop_
_entity.id
_entity.type
_entity.pdbx_description
1 polymer ?
#
loop_
_entity_poly.entity_id
_entity_poly.type
_entity_poly.pdbx_seq_one_letter_code
_entity_poly.pdbx_strand_id
1 'polypeptide(L)'
;MRGTLVHALARLYPWAVADDADLDRALSFLDAPLTATEVIRAGYGAGLALLGTGLACLVAVPQRIRPVVLLAAGLAAFGAMSGVPATVRLAARARRTSALGAAPGLVSRAVLRMRLAPAPEAAATFAAETGTGPLAASLREHVRRTTGTGATGLDAFGREWGTWFPALRRSLALVGTAGAEPAGERARTLDRALDAVLDGTRDSTAEFAVSVRRPATAVYAFGVLLPLALVALLPAASAAGVGVSTMLLVVGYDLLLPLAVAGLGAWLLARRPVAFPAPAVPRTHPDLPDGARNAVLAGVGAGILAGVVATTMLSPWTVPLAVGGATAGAALFVRYRPAMAVRRRVTAVEDGLDDALALVGRRVQRGQAVETAVERAADELTGETATVFAAAARRQRQLGVGVRAAFLDDHGALSTIPSARARSVAELLALAATEGRPAGAAVVSMAEHLSDLGRVEEETRRDLASVTGTLLNTAAVFAPLVAGATVALADAIGRVDAELGGSVPETSTLGLTVGVYVLVLAALLSALASGLERGFDRTLVGYRAGGALLSATTVFLVTQFAVGLFV
;
A
#
# COMPACT_ATOMS: atom_id res chain seq x y z
N MET A 1 20.48 0.36 -6.85
CA MET A 1 20.35 -0.71 -5.84
C MET A 1 19.42 -1.87 -6.21
N ARG A 2 18.29 -1.70 -6.93
CA ARG A 2 17.43 -2.86 -7.29
C ARG A 2 18.04 -3.75 -8.38
N GLY A 3 18.67 -3.17 -9.41
CA GLY A 3 19.34 -3.94 -10.47
C GLY A 3 20.52 -4.77 -9.99
N THR A 4 21.36 -4.23 -9.10
CA THR A 4 22.59 -4.88 -8.61
C THR A 4 22.34 -6.17 -7.84
N LEU A 5 21.29 -6.22 -7.02
CA LEU A 5 20.95 -7.42 -6.25
C LEU A 5 20.34 -8.51 -7.14
N VAL A 6 19.50 -8.12 -8.11
CA VAL A 6 18.96 -9.05 -9.12
C VAL A 6 20.09 -9.64 -9.96
N HIS A 7 21.05 -8.82 -10.39
CA HIS A 7 22.22 -9.29 -11.14
C HIS A 7 23.10 -10.23 -10.31
N ALA A 8 23.33 -9.91 -9.02
CA ALA A 8 24.10 -10.77 -8.13
C ALA A 8 23.43 -12.14 -7.94
N LEU A 9 22.10 -12.17 -7.76
CA LEU A 9 21.34 -13.41 -7.66
C LEU A 9 21.31 -14.17 -8.99
N ALA A 10 21.16 -13.49 -10.12
CA ALA A 10 21.16 -14.12 -11.43
C ALA A 10 22.50 -14.83 -11.73
N ARG A 11 23.63 -14.30 -11.25
CA ARG A 11 24.95 -14.95 -11.38
C ARG A 11 25.06 -16.28 -10.65
N LEU A 12 24.25 -16.53 -9.63
CA LEU A 12 24.24 -17.81 -8.90
C LEU A 12 23.62 -18.95 -9.73
N TYR A 13 22.91 -18.64 -10.81
CA TYR A 13 22.29 -19.62 -11.70
C TYR A 13 22.73 -19.40 -13.16
N PRO A 14 23.88 -19.97 -13.58
CA PRO A 14 24.45 -19.72 -14.91
C PRO A 14 23.79 -20.54 -16.04
N TRP A 15 22.81 -21.40 -15.73
CA TRP A 15 22.19 -22.27 -16.73
C TRP A 15 21.20 -21.54 -17.66
N ALA A 16 20.86 -22.20 -18.77
CA ALA A 16 19.88 -21.72 -19.73
C ALA A 16 18.46 -21.75 -19.12
N VAL A 17 17.66 -20.76 -19.45
CA VAL A 17 16.29 -20.59 -18.98
C VAL A 17 15.41 -20.26 -20.18
N ALA A 18 14.16 -20.73 -20.19
CA ALA A 18 13.22 -20.43 -21.25
C ALA A 18 12.88 -18.93 -21.30
N ASP A 19 12.77 -18.39 -22.51
CA ASP A 19 12.32 -17.03 -22.73
C ASP A 19 10.81 -16.90 -22.47
N ASP A 20 10.41 -15.80 -21.83
CA ASP A 20 9.02 -15.52 -21.45
C ASP A 20 8.63 -14.12 -21.95
N ALA A 21 8.03 -14.07 -23.14
CA ALA A 21 7.62 -12.83 -23.81
C ALA A 21 6.50 -12.08 -23.06
N ASP A 22 5.72 -12.75 -22.22
CA ASP A 22 4.74 -12.10 -21.35
C ASP A 22 5.45 -11.37 -20.20
N LEU A 23 6.51 -11.97 -19.65
CA LEU A 23 7.33 -11.37 -18.60
C LEU A 23 8.11 -10.16 -19.12
N ASP A 24 8.66 -10.21 -20.33
CA ASP A 24 9.32 -9.05 -20.96
C ASP A 24 8.36 -7.88 -21.18
N ARG A 25 7.14 -8.15 -21.65
CA ARG A 25 6.09 -7.12 -21.74
C ARG A 25 5.70 -6.53 -20.39
N ALA A 26 5.71 -7.35 -19.34
CA ALA A 26 5.46 -6.88 -17.98
C ALA A 26 6.61 -5.98 -17.46
N LEU A 27 7.86 -6.35 -17.75
CA LEU A 27 9.05 -5.59 -17.36
C LEU A 27 9.15 -4.25 -18.10
N SER A 28 8.85 -4.23 -19.40
CA SER A 28 8.81 -2.98 -20.17
C SER A 28 7.72 -2.04 -19.68
N PHE A 29 6.53 -2.55 -19.35
CA PHE A 29 5.47 -1.74 -18.73
C PHE A 29 5.88 -1.18 -17.35
N LEU A 30 6.70 -1.92 -16.60
CA LEU A 30 7.23 -1.47 -15.32
C LEU A 30 8.41 -0.51 -15.45
N ASP A 31 8.89 -0.24 -16.66
CA ASP A 31 10.09 0.57 -16.92
C ASP A 31 11.31 0.01 -16.16
N ALA A 32 11.37 -1.32 -16.05
CA ALA A 32 12.43 -2.02 -15.34
C ALA A 32 13.58 -2.31 -16.32
N PRO A 33 14.84 -1.94 -16.00
CA PRO A 33 16.00 -2.21 -16.85
C PRO A 33 16.48 -3.66 -16.68
N LEU A 34 15.56 -4.62 -16.83
CA LEU A 34 15.78 -6.05 -16.62
C LEU A 34 15.07 -6.84 -17.71
N THR A 35 15.65 -7.98 -18.09
CA THR A 35 15.06 -8.94 -19.03
C THR A 35 14.35 -10.08 -18.29
N ALA A 36 13.41 -10.76 -18.95
CA ALA A 36 12.73 -11.94 -18.42
C ALA A 36 13.73 -13.00 -17.95
N THR A 37 14.77 -13.26 -18.76
CA THR A 37 15.82 -14.22 -18.44
C THR A 37 16.58 -13.87 -17.16
N GLU A 38 16.92 -12.59 -16.94
CA GLU A 38 17.58 -12.14 -15.71
C GLU A 38 16.70 -12.32 -14.48
N VAL A 39 15.40 -12.04 -14.59
CA VAL A 39 14.44 -12.19 -13.48
C VAL A 39 14.26 -13.65 -13.10
N ILE A 40 14.13 -14.55 -14.09
CA ILE A 40 13.95 -15.97 -13.81
C ILE A 40 15.25 -16.57 -13.23
N ARG A 41 16.42 -16.21 -13.78
CA ARG A 41 17.73 -16.60 -13.22
C ARG A 41 17.91 -16.09 -11.79
N ALA A 42 17.51 -14.86 -11.51
CA ALA A 42 17.54 -14.32 -10.15
C ALA A 42 16.61 -15.09 -9.21
N GLY A 43 15.44 -15.55 -9.68
CA GLY A 43 14.54 -16.43 -8.93
C GLY A 43 15.19 -17.78 -8.57
N TYR A 44 15.84 -18.42 -9.54
CA TYR A 44 16.59 -19.67 -9.29
C TYR A 44 17.80 -19.47 -8.38
N GLY A 45 18.57 -18.40 -8.58
CA GLY A 45 19.71 -18.06 -7.73
C GLY A 45 19.30 -17.71 -6.30
N ALA A 46 18.17 -17.02 -6.10
CA ALA A 46 17.58 -16.79 -4.78
C ALA A 46 17.17 -18.11 -4.12
N GLY A 47 16.57 -19.04 -4.88
CA GLY A 47 16.22 -20.37 -4.38
C GLY A 47 17.44 -21.15 -3.90
N LEU A 48 18.53 -21.14 -4.67
CA LEU A 48 19.80 -21.76 -4.28
C LEU A 48 20.41 -21.12 -3.02
N ALA A 49 20.41 -19.78 -2.93
CA ALA A 49 20.92 -19.07 -1.75
C ALA A 49 20.10 -19.41 -0.49
N LEU A 50 18.77 -19.49 -0.60
CA LEU A 50 17.89 -19.86 0.51
C LEU A 50 18.10 -21.32 0.95
N LEU A 51 18.25 -22.24 0.01
CA LEU A 51 18.61 -23.63 0.31
C LEU A 51 19.96 -23.72 1.01
N GLY A 52 20.98 -23.03 0.51
CA GLY A 52 22.33 -23.00 1.10
C GLY A 52 22.33 -22.41 2.52
N THR A 53 21.57 -21.33 2.74
CA THR A 53 21.40 -20.72 4.06
C THR A 53 20.68 -21.68 5.02
N GLY A 54 19.62 -22.35 4.54
CA GLY A 54 18.91 -23.38 5.28
C GLY A 54 19.82 -24.53 5.70
N LEU A 55 20.69 -24.99 4.79
CA LEU A 55 21.68 -26.04 5.05
C LEU A 55 22.72 -25.59 6.10
N ALA A 56 23.20 -24.35 6.02
CA ALA A 56 24.13 -23.78 6.97
C ALA A 56 23.52 -23.67 8.38
N CYS A 57 22.24 -23.29 8.47
CA CYS A 57 21.51 -23.24 9.75
C CYS A 57 21.43 -24.61 10.45
N LEU A 58 21.52 -25.74 9.72
CA LEU A 58 21.48 -27.08 10.34
C LEU A 58 22.64 -27.35 11.31
N VAL A 59 23.75 -26.62 11.17
CA VAL A 59 24.91 -26.71 12.07
C VAL A 59 24.60 -26.12 13.44
N ALA A 60 23.81 -25.05 13.49
CA ALA A 60 23.47 -24.33 14.72
C ALA A 60 22.22 -24.88 15.43
N VAL A 61 21.44 -25.73 14.75
CA VAL A 61 20.12 -26.18 15.22
C VAL A 61 20.17 -27.63 15.73
N PRO A 62 19.49 -27.96 16.86
CA PRO A 62 19.41 -29.32 17.39
C PRO A 62 18.88 -30.34 16.38
N GLN A 63 19.33 -31.60 16.47
CA GLN A 63 18.96 -32.65 15.51
C GLN A 63 17.44 -32.85 15.35
N ARG A 64 16.68 -32.65 16.43
CA ARG A 64 15.21 -32.78 16.43
C ARG A 64 14.50 -31.79 15.48
N ILE A 65 15.08 -30.61 15.24
CA ILE A 65 14.43 -29.50 14.50
C ILE A 65 14.95 -29.39 13.06
N ARG A 66 16.03 -30.11 12.72
CA ARG A 66 16.63 -30.13 11.37
C ARG A 66 15.64 -30.42 10.22
N PRO A 67 14.66 -31.33 10.35
CA PRO A 67 13.73 -31.58 9.24
C PRO A 67 12.80 -30.38 9.01
N VAL A 68 12.44 -29.62 10.05
CA VAL A 68 11.65 -28.38 9.91
C VAL A 68 12.44 -27.34 9.14
N VAL A 69 13.71 -27.12 9.51
CA VAL A 69 14.59 -26.16 8.86
C VAL A 69 14.79 -26.51 7.38
N LEU A 70 14.98 -27.80 7.06
CA LEU A 70 15.07 -28.27 5.68
C LEU A 70 13.77 -28.05 4.90
N LEU A 71 12.63 -28.39 5.48
CA LEU A 71 11.32 -28.18 4.85
C LEU A 71 11.05 -26.69 4.60
N ALA A 72 11.32 -25.84 5.59
CA ALA A 72 11.16 -24.40 5.49
C ALA A 72 12.09 -23.80 4.41
N ALA A 73 13.35 -24.23 4.36
CA ALA A 73 14.29 -23.82 3.33
C ALA A 73 13.85 -24.28 1.92
N GLY A 74 13.36 -25.52 1.79
CA GLY A 74 12.83 -26.06 0.54
C GLY A 74 11.61 -25.29 0.04
N LEU A 75 10.64 -25.01 0.92
CA LEU A 75 9.46 -24.21 0.58
C LEU A 75 9.83 -22.76 0.24
N ALA A 76 10.74 -22.15 0.99
CA ALA A 76 11.24 -20.81 0.71
C ALA A 76 11.94 -20.74 -0.66
N ALA A 77 12.73 -21.76 -1.00
CA ALA A 77 13.40 -21.84 -2.28
C ALA A 77 12.42 -22.06 -3.43
N PHE A 78 11.48 -23.00 -3.30
CA PHE A 78 10.42 -23.20 -4.29
C PHE A 78 9.60 -21.92 -4.50
N GLY A 79 9.26 -21.23 -3.41
CA GLY A 79 8.58 -19.94 -3.43
C GLY A 79 9.40 -18.84 -4.12
N ALA A 80 10.72 -18.81 -3.96
CA ALA A 80 11.59 -17.87 -4.67
C ALA A 80 11.64 -18.18 -6.18
N MET A 81 11.76 -19.45 -6.55
CA MET A 81 11.84 -19.89 -7.95
C MET A 81 10.55 -19.60 -8.72
N SER A 82 9.39 -19.94 -8.15
CA SER A 82 8.09 -19.76 -8.79
C SER A 82 7.50 -18.36 -8.57
N GLY A 83 7.78 -17.76 -7.42
CA GLY A 83 7.21 -16.49 -6.98
C GLY A 83 7.85 -15.27 -7.61
N VAL A 84 9.15 -15.27 -7.93
CA VAL A 84 9.80 -14.07 -8.52
C VAL A 84 9.16 -13.68 -9.87
N PRO A 85 9.02 -14.57 -10.87
CA PRO A 85 8.31 -14.24 -12.12
C PRO A 85 6.84 -13.90 -11.90
N ALA A 86 6.17 -14.62 -10.99
CA ALA A 86 4.78 -14.36 -10.66
C ALA A 86 4.58 -12.96 -10.05
N THR A 87 5.48 -12.51 -9.17
CA THR A 87 5.43 -11.19 -8.54
C THR A 87 5.65 -10.06 -9.53
N VAL A 88 6.47 -10.24 -10.56
CA VAL A 88 6.65 -9.23 -11.62
C VAL A 88 5.39 -9.10 -12.47
N ARG A 89 4.81 -10.21 -12.93
CA ARG A 89 3.54 -10.20 -13.65
C ARG A 89 2.42 -9.58 -12.82
N LEU A 90 2.40 -9.90 -11.53
CA LEU A 90 1.46 -9.35 -10.57
C LEU A 90 1.66 -7.84 -10.39
N ALA A 91 2.90 -7.38 -10.24
CA ALA A 91 3.23 -5.97 -10.10
C ALA A 91 2.88 -5.17 -11.37
N ALA A 92 3.10 -5.73 -12.57
CA ALA A 92 2.72 -5.10 -13.82
C ALA A 92 1.20 -4.95 -13.93
N ARG A 93 0.44 -6.03 -13.63
CA ARG A 93 -1.04 -5.99 -13.57
C ARG A 93 -1.51 -4.96 -12.55
N ALA A 94 -0.95 -4.98 -11.34
CA ALA A 94 -1.28 -4.05 -10.27
C ALA A 94 -0.96 -2.60 -10.64
N ARG A 95 0.15 -2.34 -11.35
CA ARG A 95 0.50 -0.99 -11.82
C ARG A 95 -0.41 -0.51 -12.95
N ARG A 96 -0.89 -1.43 -13.80
CA ARG A 96 -1.86 -1.11 -14.86
C ARG A 96 -3.23 -0.78 -14.26
N THR A 97 -3.71 -1.56 -13.30
CA THR A 97 -4.95 -1.23 -12.59
C THR A 97 -4.78 0.03 -11.74
N SER A 98 -3.62 0.26 -11.11
CA SER A 98 -3.35 1.50 -10.36
C SER A 98 -3.33 2.74 -11.22
N ALA A 99 -2.92 2.60 -12.49
CA ALA A 99 -2.90 3.71 -13.43
C ALA A 99 -4.32 4.20 -13.76
N LEU A 100 -5.33 3.33 -13.69
CA LEU A 100 -6.74 3.71 -13.88
C LEU A 100 -7.25 4.65 -12.79
N GLY A 101 -6.66 4.63 -11.59
CA GLY A 101 -6.94 5.62 -10.55
C GLY A 101 -6.68 7.07 -10.95
N ALA A 102 -5.79 7.28 -11.94
CA ALA A 102 -5.53 8.60 -12.49
C ALA A 102 -6.50 9.00 -13.62
N ALA A 103 -7.45 8.13 -14.00
CA ALA A 103 -8.38 8.35 -15.09
C ALA A 103 -9.30 9.56 -14.88
N PRO A 104 -9.97 9.74 -13.71
CA PRO A 104 -10.78 10.93 -13.45
C PRO A 104 -9.97 12.20 -13.63
N GLY A 105 -8.78 12.28 -13.01
CA GLY A 105 -7.89 13.44 -13.14
C GLY A 105 -7.42 13.70 -14.58
N LEU A 106 -7.26 12.66 -15.41
CA LEU A 106 -6.92 12.80 -16.83
C LEU A 106 -8.08 13.38 -17.62
N VAL A 107 -9.29 12.85 -17.44
CA VAL A 107 -10.50 13.36 -18.08
C VAL A 107 -10.80 14.79 -17.62
N SER A 108 -10.67 15.08 -16.33
CA SER A 108 -10.75 16.43 -15.74
C SER A 108 -9.84 17.43 -16.44
N ARG A 109 -8.56 17.07 -16.68
CA ARG A 109 -7.61 17.93 -17.41
C ARG A 109 -8.01 18.13 -18.86
N ALA A 110 -8.45 17.07 -19.54
CA ALA A 110 -8.93 17.16 -20.92
C ALA A 110 -10.17 18.06 -21.03
N VAL A 111 -11.15 17.87 -20.15
CA VAL A 111 -12.38 18.67 -20.08
C VAL A 111 -12.07 20.13 -19.76
N LEU A 112 -11.17 20.39 -18.81
CA LEU A 112 -10.73 21.75 -18.49
C LEU A 112 -10.16 22.45 -19.73
N ARG A 113 -9.22 21.81 -20.43
CA ARG A 113 -8.63 22.40 -21.63
C ARG A 113 -9.67 22.59 -22.71
N MET A 114 -10.61 21.66 -22.87
CA MET A 114 -11.69 21.73 -23.84
C MET A 114 -12.69 22.87 -23.56
N ARG A 115 -12.88 23.26 -22.28
CA ARG A 115 -13.69 24.43 -21.91
C ARG A 115 -13.04 25.75 -22.27
N LEU A 116 -11.71 25.82 -22.17
CA LEU A 116 -10.93 27.03 -22.45
C LEU A 116 -10.66 27.18 -23.95
N ALA A 117 -10.23 26.11 -24.61
CA ALA A 117 -9.97 26.04 -26.03
C ALA A 117 -10.60 24.75 -26.59
N PRO A 118 -11.70 24.84 -27.36
CA PRO A 118 -12.48 23.68 -27.81
C PRO A 118 -11.80 22.94 -28.97
N ALA A 119 -10.62 22.37 -28.70
CA ALA A 119 -9.84 21.56 -29.62
C ALA A 119 -9.46 20.23 -28.93
N PRO A 120 -9.98 19.07 -29.39
CA PRO A 120 -9.73 17.80 -28.73
C PRO A 120 -8.26 17.38 -28.75
N GLU A 121 -7.49 17.78 -29.77
CA GLU A 121 -6.05 17.57 -29.85
C GLU A 121 -5.31 18.37 -28.78
N ALA A 122 -5.69 19.63 -28.57
CA ALA A 122 -5.11 20.48 -27.53
C ALA A 122 -5.47 19.93 -26.14
N ALA A 123 -6.70 19.43 -25.96
CA ALA A 123 -7.13 18.76 -24.74
C ALA A 123 -6.34 17.48 -24.46
N ALA A 124 -6.10 16.65 -25.48
CA ALA A 124 -5.30 15.43 -25.38
C ALA A 124 -3.85 15.75 -24.99
N THR A 125 -3.21 16.68 -25.69
CA THR A 125 -1.83 17.10 -25.41
C THR A 125 -1.72 17.67 -24.00
N PHE A 126 -2.61 18.59 -23.62
CA PHE A 126 -2.60 19.18 -22.29
C PHE A 126 -2.78 18.11 -21.19
N ALA A 127 -3.74 17.20 -21.34
CA ALA A 127 -3.94 16.11 -20.38
C ALA A 127 -2.73 15.16 -20.31
N ALA A 128 -2.02 14.96 -21.42
CA ALA A 128 -0.85 14.11 -21.50
C ALA A 128 0.40 14.75 -20.84
N GLU A 129 0.60 16.05 -21.04
CA GLU A 129 1.76 16.81 -20.53
C GLU A 129 1.65 17.18 -19.06
N THR A 130 0.46 17.61 -18.61
CA THR A 130 0.21 17.95 -17.20
C THR A 130 -0.04 16.71 -16.34
N GLY A 131 -0.29 15.55 -16.97
CA GLY A 131 -0.48 14.28 -16.29
C GLY A 131 0.84 13.61 -15.90
N THR A 132 0.86 13.00 -14.72
CA THR A 132 1.98 12.16 -14.27
C THR A 132 1.57 10.68 -14.20
N GLY A 133 2.56 9.79 -14.31
CA GLY A 133 2.35 8.35 -14.22
C GLY A 133 2.08 7.63 -15.55
N PRO A 134 1.79 6.31 -15.48
CA PRO A 134 1.72 5.45 -16.67
C PRO A 134 0.59 5.82 -17.62
N LEU A 135 -0.57 6.23 -17.08
CA LEU A 135 -1.74 6.59 -17.89
C LEU A 135 -1.45 7.81 -18.78
N ALA A 136 -0.84 8.85 -18.20
CA ALA A 136 -0.42 10.05 -18.93
C ALA A 136 0.72 9.77 -19.92
N ALA A 137 1.65 8.87 -19.58
CA ALA A 137 2.70 8.45 -20.50
C ALA A 137 2.15 7.68 -21.71
N SER A 138 1.19 6.78 -21.47
CA SER A 138 0.47 6.11 -22.54
C SER A 138 -0.29 7.10 -23.41
N LEU A 139 -0.97 8.09 -22.83
CA LEU A 139 -1.65 9.13 -23.60
C LEU A 139 -0.66 9.96 -24.44
N ARG A 140 0.49 10.36 -23.88
CA ARG A 140 1.55 11.09 -24.61
C ARG A 140 2.02 10.31 -25.83
N GLU A 141 2.21 9.01 -25.69
CA GLU A 141 2.61 8.15 -26.79
C GLU A 141 1.52 8.06 -27.87
N HIS A 142 0.24 8.00 -27.50
CA HIS A 142 -0.87 8.05 -28.47
C HIS A 142 -0.94 9.39 -29.18
N VAL A 143 -0.83 10.50 -28.46
CA VAL A 143 -0.79 11.86 -29.03
C VAL A 143 0.37 12.00 -30.01
N ARG A 144 1.55 11.47 -29.67
CA ARG A 144 2.73 11.47 -30.55
C ARG A 144 2.48 10.70 -31.84
N ARG A 145 1.85 9.52 -31.77
CA ARG A 145 1.55 8.69 -32.95
C ARG A 145 0.48 9.30 -33.87
N THR A 146 -0.43 10.10 -33.32
CA THR A 146 -1.49 10.77 -34.11
C THR A 146 -1.11 12.19 -34.53
N THR A 147 0.10 12.66 -34.20
CA THR A 147 0.56 13.97 -34.62
C THR A 147 0.67 14.01 -36.15
N GLY A 148 -0.02 14.95 -36.79
CA GLY A 148 -0.02 15.12 -38.24
C GLY A 148 -1.01 14.25 -39.03
N THR A 149 -1.83 13.41 -38.37
CA THR A 149 -2.82 12.56 -39.05
C THR A 149 -4.23 13.16 -39.09
N GLY A 150 -4.47 14.27 -38.39
CA GLY A 150 -5.81 14.88 -38.23
C GLY A 150 -6.74 14.10 -37.30
N ALA A 151 -6.28 13.00 -36.69
CA ALA A 151 -7.01 12.24 -35.70
C ALA A 151 -6.56 12.60 -34.29
N THR A 152 -7.48 12.50 -33.32
CA THR A 152 -7.15 12.71 -31.91
C THR A 152 -6.52 11.44 -31.33
N GLY A 153 -5.55 11.61 -30.42
CA GLY A 153 -4.98 10.50 -29.65
C GLY A 153 -5.99 9.88 -28.65
N LEU A 154 -7.10 10.57 -28.37
CA LEU A 154 -8.09 10.18 -27.36
C LEU A 154 -8.83 8.89 -27.71
N ASP A 155 -9.23 8.70 -28.98
CA ASP A 155 -10.00 7.52 -29.39
C ASP A 155 -9.16 6.25 -29.36
N ALA A 156 -7.94 6.30 -29.90
CA ALA A 156 -7.03 5.16 -29.90
C ALA A 156 -6.66 4.75 -28.47
N PHE A 157 -6.34 5.75 -27.63
CA PHE A 157 -6.07 5.54 -26.22
C PHE A 157 -7.30 5.00 -25.46
N GLY A 158 -8.48 5.56 -25.71
CA GLY A 158 -9.74 5.12 -25.11
C GLY A 158 -10.12 3.70 -25.51
N ARG A 159 -9.83 3.26 -26.74
CA ARG A 159 -10.03 1.87 -27.17
C ARG A 159 -9.08 0.90 -26.46
N GLU A 160 -7.80 1.25 -26.33
CA GLU A 160 -6.83 0.43 -25.60
C GLU A 160 -7.22 0.29 -24.14
N TRP A 161 -7.44 1.40 -23.44
CA TRP A 161 -7.70 1.37 -21.99
C TRP A 161 -9.14 0.99 -21.64
N GLY A 162 -10.06 1.12 -22.61
CA GLY A 162 -11.46 0.74 -22.48
C GLY A 162 -11.69 -0.75 -22.24
N THR A 163 -10.72 -1.61 -22.51
CA THR A 163 -10.80 -3.05 -22.17
C THR A 163 -10.75 -3.29 -20.67
N TRP A 164 -10.09 -2.40 -19.92
CA TRP A 164 -10.00 -2.49 -18.45
C TRP A 164 -10.93 -1.51 -17.75
N PHE A 165 -11.21 -0.36 -18.35
CA PHE A 165 -12.09 0.65 -17.77
C PHE A 165 -13.01 1.26 -18.83
N PRO A 166 -14.16 0.63 -19.12
CA PRO A 166 -15.09 1.08 -20.16
C PRO A 166 -15.56 2.53 -20.00
N ALA A 167 -15.67 3.00 -18.77
CA ALA A 167 -16.03 4.38 -18.44
C ALA A 167 -15.01 5.41 -18.95
N LEU A 168 -13.71 5.09 -18.95
CA LEU A 168 -12.68 5.95 -19.55
C LEU A 168 -12.86 6.06 -21.08
N ARG A 169 -13.18 4.96 -21.76
CA ARG A 169 -13.48 5.02 -23.20
C ARG A 169 -14.68 5.91 -23.47
N ARG A 170 -15.76 5.74 -22.70
CA ARG A 170 -16.99 6.53 -22.85
C ARG A 170 -16.75 8.02 -22.61
N SER A 171 -16.07 8.37 -21.52
CA SER A 171 -15.75 9.76 -21.18
C SER A 171 -14.87 10.42 -22.24
N LEU A 172 -13.82 9.75 -22.72
CA LEU A 172 -12.96 10.32 -23.76
C LEU A 172 -13.65 10.48 -25.12
N ALA A 173 -14.54 9.55 -25.47
CA ALA A 173 -15.38 9.71 -26.66
C ALA A 173 -16.26 10.97 -26.55
N LEU A 174 -16.88 11.20 -25.39
CA LEU A 174 -17.68 12.41 -25.13
C LEU A 174 -16.83 13.70 -25.18
N VAL A 175 -15.59 13.67 -24.65
CA VAL A 175 -14.64 14.80 -24.80
C VAL A 175 -14.34 15.05 -26.28
N GLY A 176 -14.08 14.00 -27.06
CA GLY A 176 -13.83 14.11 -28.50
C GLY A 176 -15.00 14.75 -29.25
N THR A 177 -16.23 14.28 -29.01
CA THR A 177 -17.43 14.80 -29.71
C THR A 177 -17.78 16.23 -29.30
N ALA A 178 -17.50 16.62 -28.06
CA ALA A 178 -17.79 17.97 -27.55
C ALA A 178 -17.08 19.09 -28.33
N GLY A 179 -15.98 18.79 -29.04
CA GLY A 179 -15.24 19.77 -29.85
C GLY A 179 -16.06 20.32 -31.01
N ALA A 180 -16.95 19.50 -31.58
CA ALA A 180 -17.82 19.89 -32.69
C ALA A 180 -19.16 20.50 -32.24
N GLU A 181 -19.49 20.45 -30.95
CA GLU A 181 -20.77 20.91 -30.43
C GLU A 181 -20.81 22.44 -30.17
N PRO A 182 -21.99 23.08 -30.25
CA PRO A 182 -22.18 24.48 -29.83
C PRO A 182 -21.85 24.70 -28.35
N ALA A 183 -21.47 25.93 -27.97
CA ALA A 183 -20.97 26.24 -26.61
C ALA A 183 -21.92 25.82 -25.47
N GLY A 184 -23.24 25.97 -25.64
CA GLY A 184 -24.24 25.58 -24.63
C GLY A 184 -24.51 24.08 -24.52
N GLU A 185 -24.19 23.30 -25.55
CA GLU A 185 -24.28 21.83 -25.54
C GLU A 185 -22.96 21.20 -25.10
N ARG A 186 -21.84 21.78 -25.55
CA ARG A 186 -20.47 21.39 -25.18
C ARG A 186 -20.30 21.30 -23.67
N ALA A 187 -20.72 22.32 -22.92
CA ALA A 187 -20.62 22.30 -21.46
C ALA A 187 -21.28 21.06 -20.85
N ARG A 188 -22.53 20.77 -21.26
CA ARG A 188 -23.30 19.59 -20.81
C ARG A 188 -22.68 18.27 -21.24
N THR A 189 -22.10 18.19 -22.43
CA THR A 189 -21.40 16.97 -22.90
C THR A 189 -20.10 16.74 -22.12
N LEU A 190 -19.39 17.81 -21.79
CA LEU A 190 -18.20 17.75 -20.94
C LEU A 190 -18.52 17.39 -19.48
N ASP A 191 -19.64 17.88 -18.93
CA ASP A 191 -20.15 17.43 -17.62
C ASP A 191 -20.45 15.92 -17.67
N ARG A 192 -21.22 15.46 -18.67
CA ARG A 192 -21.48 14.02 -18.89
C ARG A 192 -20.21 13.18 -19.05
N ALA A 193 -19.15 13.73 -19.62
CA ALA A 193 -17.87 13.04 -19.74
C ALA A 193 -17.21 12.84 -18.38
N LEU A 194 -17.28 13.83 -17.49
CA LEU A 194 -16.78 13.73 -16.12
C LEU A 194 -17.64 12.80 -15.27
N ASP A 195 -18.96 12.94 -15.33
CA ASP A 195 -19.90 12.05 -14.63
C ASP A 195 -19.64 10.59 -15.00
N ALA A 196 -19.49 10.30 -16.31
CA ALA A 196 -19.25 8.93 -16.77
C ALA A 196 -17.98 8.30 -16.19
N VAL A 197 -16.89 9.07 -16.01
CA VAL A 197 -15.65 8.53 -15.43
C VAL A 197 -15.74 8.43 -13.90
N LEU A 198 -16.44 9.35 -13.24
CA LEU A 198 -16.66 9.33 -11.80
C LEU A 198 -17.60 8.18 -11.40
N ASP A 199 -18.73 8.03 -12.07
CA ASP A 199 -19.67 6.91 -11.88
C ASP A 199 -18.99 5.58 -12.13
N GLY A 200 -18.24 5.46 -13.23
CA GLY A 200 -17.48 4.24 -13.51
C GLY A 200 -16.45 3.93 -12.42
N THR A 201 -15.83 4.95 -11.83
CA THR A 201 -14.90 4.78 -10.71
C THR A 201 -15.64 4.29 -9.48
N ARG A 202 -16.80 4.87 -9.17
CA ARG A 202 -17.67 4.47 -8.06
C ARG A 202 -18.18 3.04 -8.19
N ASP A 203 -18.64 2.64 -9.38
CA ASP A 203 -19.09 1.28 -9.66
C ASP A 203 -17.96 0.28 -9.48
N SER A 204 -16.77 0.60 -10.00
CA SER A 204 -15.58 -0.25 -9.89
C SER A 204 -15.12 -0.43 -8.44
N THR A 205 -15.22 0.61 -7.61
CA THR A 205 -14.84 0.53 -6.20
C THR A 205 -15.87 -0.21 -5.35
N ALA A 206 -17.16 0.00 -5.63
CA ALA A 206 -18.26 -0.71 -4.96
C ALA A 206 -18.21 -2.22 -5.27
N GLU A 207 -18.03 -2.59 -6.54
CA GLU A 207 -17.86 -3.99 -6.95
C GLU A 207 -16.68 -4.65 -6.24
N PHE A 208 -15.57 -3.92 -6.10
CA PHE A 208 -14.41 -4.39 -5.36
C PHE A 208 -14.70 -4.61 -3.88
N ALA A 209 -15.30 -3.65 -3.19
CA ALA A 209 -15.62 -3.74 -1.76
C ALA A 209 -16.48 -4.99 -1.46
N VAL A 210 -17.44 -5.30 -2.33
CA VAL A 210 -18.26 -6.52 -2.23
C VAL A 210 -17.41 -7.78 -2.49
N SER A 211 -16.56 -7.78 -3.52
CA SER A 211 -15.75 -8.93 -3.89
C SER A 211 -14.69 -9.34 -2.84
N VAL A 212 -14.17 -8.38 -2.06
CA VAL A 212 -13.14 -8.61 -1.04
C VAL A 212 -13.69 -9.20 0.25
N ARG A 213 -14.96 -8.94 0.55
CA ARG A 213 -15.57 -9.35 1.82
C ARG A 213 -15.45 -10.85 2.05
N ARG A 214 -15.82 -11.68 1.06
CA ARG A 214 -15.80 -13.15 1.22
C ARG A 214 -14.37 -13.69 1.42
N PRO A 215 -13.37 -13.34 0.58
CA PRO A 215 -12.00 -13.78 0.82
C PRO A 215 -11.39 -13.25 2.11
N ALA A 216 -11.69 -12.00 2.51
CA ALA A 216 -11.21 -11.45 3.78
C ALA A 216 -11.78 -12.23 4.97
N THR A 217 -13.07 -12.58 4.93
CA THR A 217 -13.68 -13.49 5.91
C THR A 217 -13.02 -14.86 5.89
N ALA A 218 -12.64 -15.40 4.73
CA ALA A 218 -11.90 -16.66 4.65
C ALA A 218 -10.51 -16.57 5.31
N VAL A 219 -9.76 -15.48 5.06
CA VAL A 219 -8.47 -15.24 5.72
C VAL A 219 -8.65 -15.12 7.24
N TYR A 220 -9.72 -14.50 7.72
CA TYR A 220 -10.06 -14.47 9.15
C TYR A 220 -10.37 -15.87 9.70
N ALA A 221 -11.24 -16.62 9.02
CA ALA A 221 -11.67 -17.94 9.47
C ALA A 221 -10.51 -18.94 9.50
N PHE A 222 -9.74 -19.04 8.41
CA PHE A 222 -8.64 -20.01 8.27
C PHE A 222 -7.32 -19.53 8.87
N GLY A 223 -7.07 -18.22 8.83
CA GLY A 223 -5.84 -17.63 9.31
C GLY A 223 -5.88 -17.21 10.78
N VAL A 224 -7.06 -17.08 11.40
CA VAL A 224 -7.15 -16.70 12.81
C VAL A 224 -7.99 -17.66 13.62
N LEU A 225 -9.28 -17.79 13.29
CA LEU A 225 -10.23 -18.53 14.14
C LEU A 225 -9.88 -20.01 14.23
N LEU A 226 -9.67 -20.68 13.10
CA LEU A 226 -9.37 -22.12 13.07
C LEU A 226 -8.07 -22.43 13.83
N PRO A 227 -6.94 -21.73 13.59
CA PRO A 227 -5.72 -21.95 14.35
C PRO A 227 -5.86 -21.68 15.85
N LEU A 228 -6.56 -20.62 16.25
CA LEU A 228 -6.79 -20.34 17.68
C LEU A 228 -7.70 -21.38 18.33
N ALA A 229 -8.74 -21.84 17.64
CA ALA A 229 -9.62 -22.90 18.14
C ALA A 229 -8.86 -24.22 18.31
N LEU A 230 -8.01 -24.57 17.34
CA LEU A 230 -7.13 -25.72 17.44
C LEU A 230 -6.16 -25.59 18.63
N VAL A 231 -5.53 -24.42 18.83
CA VAL A 231 -4.68 -24.14 20.01
C VAL A 231 -5.48 -24.32 21.30
N ALA A 232 -6.69 -23.78 21.38
CA ALA A 232 -7.55 -23.89 22.57
C ALA A 232 -7.92 -25.34 22.92
N LEU A 233 -7.93 -26.25 21.94
CA LEU A 233 -8.22 -27.67 22.14
C LEU A 233 -7.00 -28.49 22.58
N LEU A 234 -5.78 -28.00 22.39
CA LEU A 234 -4.56 -28.73 22.75
C LEU A 234 -4.51 -29.16 24.22
N PRO A 235 -4.81 -28.29 25.20
CA PRO A 235 -4.76 -28.69 26.62
C PRO A 235 -5.75 -29.81 26.95
N ALA A 236 -6.93 -29.79 26.33
CA ALA A 236 -7.92 -30.85 26.48
C ALA A 236 -7.46 -32.16 25.82
N ALA A 237 -6.86 -32.08 24.63
CA ALA A 237 -6.30 -33.23 23.93
C ALA A 237 -5.15 -33.88 24.72
N SER A 238 -4.26 -33.08 25.32
CA SER A 238 -3.19 -33.59 26.18
C SER A 238 -3.72 -34.23 27.45
N ALA A 239 -4.72 -33.62 28.10
CA ALA A 239 -5.37 -34.19 29.28
C ALA A 239 -6.09 -35.51 28.98
N ALA A 240 -6.58 -35.70 27.75
CA ALA A 240 -7.17 -36.94 27.27
C ALA A 240 -6.12 -38.01 26.86
N GLY A 241 -4.82 -37.73 27.01
CA GLY A 241 -3.75 -38.64 26.62
C GLY A 241 -3.51 -38.73 25.11
N VAL A 242 -4.07 -37.82 24.30
CA VAL A 242 -3.81 -37.75 22.86
C VAL A 242 -2.47 -37.05 22.63
N GLY A 243 -1.43 -37.85 22.38
CA GLY A 243 -0.10 -37.34 22.06
C GLY A 243 -0.07 -36.62 20.71
N VAL A 244 -0.11 -35.29 20.71
CA VAL A 244 0.13 -34.49 19.51
C VAL A 244 1.63 -34.35 19.30
N SER A 245 2.12 -34.73 18.12
CA SER A 245 3.54 -34.58 17.79
C SER A 245 3.95 -33.10 17.80
N THR A 246 4.93 -32.75 18.62
CA THR A 246 5.55 -31.41 18.65
C THR A 246 6.01 -30.96 17.26
N MET A 247 6.50 -31.90 16.45
CA MET A 247 6.95 -31.64 15.08
C MET A 247 5.79 -31.23 14.17
N LEU A 248 4.65 -31.91 14.27
CA LEU A 248 3.45 -31.60 13.50
C LEU A 248 2.91 -30.22 13.88
N LEU A 249 2.98 -29.87 15.17
CA LEU A 249 2.56 -28.59 15.69
C LEU A 249 3.44 -27.45 15.16
N VAL A 250 4.78 -27.57 15.26
CA VAL A 250 5.73 -26.57 14.71
C VAL A 250 5.55 -26.41 13.20
N VAL A 251 5.49 -27.51 12.43
CA VAL A 251 5.33 -27.43 10.97
C VAL A 251 3.95 -26.86 10.59
N GLY A 252 2.90 -27.24 11.30
CA GLY A 252 1.54 -26.74 11.07
C GLY A 252 1.44 -25.24 11.31
N TYR A 253 1.86 -24.78 12.49
CA TYR A 253 1.69 -23.40 12.94
C TYR A 253 2.74 -22.44 12.42
N ASP A 254 4.02 -22.81 12.38
CA ASP A 254 5.09 -21.86 12.01
C ASP A 254 5.41 -21.88 10.51
N LEU A 255 4.90 -22.86 9.76
CA LEU A 255 5.19 -23.00 8.32
C LEU A 255 3.94 -23.09 7.45
N LEU A 256 3.12 -24.14 7.60
CA LEU A 256 1.98 -24.40 6.72
C LEU A 256 0.91 -23.31 6.80
N LEU A 257 0.50 -22.92 8.01
CA LEU A 257 -0.53 -21.89 8.22
C LEU A 257 -0.08 -20.51 7.73
N PRO A 258 1.11 -19.99 8.11
CA PRO A 258 1.63 -18.72 7.58
C PRO A 258 1.75 -18.71 6.06
N LEU A 259 2.22 -19.81 5.44
CA LEU A 259 2.30 -19.93 3.99
C LEU A 259 0.92 -19.93 3.33
N ALA A 260 -0.06 -20.63 3.91
CA ALA A 260 -1.43 -20.62 3.42
C ALA A 260 -2.05 -19.21 3.52
N VAL A 261 -1.87 -18.52 4.65
CA VAL A 261 -2.34 -17.14 4.85
C VAL A 261 -1.63 -16.17 3.90
N ALA A 262 -0.32 -16.30 3.72
CA ALA A 262 0.44 -15.48 2.79
C ALA A 262 0.03 -15.74 1.33
N GLY A 263 -0.21 -16.99 0.96
CA GLY A 263 -0.70 -17.39 -0.38
C GLY A 263 -2.09 -16.85 -0.67
N LEU A 264 -3.04 -17.02 0.27
CA LEU A 264 -4.38 -16.44 0.19
C LEU A 264 -4.32 -14.91 0.14
N GLY A 265 -3.47 -14.30 0.95
CA GLY A 265 -3.25 -12.85 0.96
C GLY A 265 -2.69 -12.33 -0.36
N ALA A 266 -1.69 -13.01 -0.93
CA ALA A 266 -1.12 -12.68 -2.24
C ALA A 266 -2.16 -12.84 -3.36
N TRP A 267 -2.94 -13.92 -3.33
CA TRP A 267 -4.03 -14.15 -4.28
C TRP A 267 -5.12 -13.09 -4.19
N LEU A 268 -5.47 -12.65 -2.98
CA LEU A 268 -6.47 -11.60 -2.76
C LEU A 268 -5.96 -10.24 -3.26
N LEU A 269 -4.71 -9.90 -2.93
CA LEU A 269 -4.05 -8.69 -3.41
C LEU A 269 -3.92 -8.68 -4.94
N ALA A 270 -3.80 -9.84 -5.57
CA ALA A 270 -3.75 -9.97 -7.02
C ALA A 270 -5.01 -9.57 -7.75
N ARG A 271 -6.16 -9.69 -7.08
CA ARG A 271 -7.47 -9.38 -7.65
C ARG A 271 -7.95 -7.97 -7.34
N ARG A 272 -7.10 -7.14 -6.70
CA ARG A 272 -7.41 -5.75 -6.36
C ARG A 272 -7.43 -4.85 -7.60
N PRO A 273 -8.56 -4.21 -7.95
CA PRO A 273 -8.56 -3.02 -8.79
C PRO A 273 -8.00 -1.89 -7.93
N VAL A 274 -6.77 -1.47 -8.21
CA VAL A 274 -6.12 -0.41 -7.47
C VAL A 274 -6.73 0.92 -7.94
N ALA A 275 -7.87 1.32 -7.36
CA ALA A 275 -8.49 2.58 -7.75
C ALA A 275 -7.70 3.80 -7.23
N PHE A 276 -6.99 3.70 -6.10
CA PHE A 276 -6.29 4.86 -5.52
C PHE A 276 -4.98 4.44 -4.82
N PRO A 277 -3.83 4.44 -5.52
CA PRO A 277 -2.55 4.16 -4.88
C PRO A 277 -2.14 5.33 -3.97
N ALA A 278 -1.62 5.02 -2.78
CA ALA A 278 -1.11 6.06 -1.89
C ALA A 278 0.05 6.85 -2.56
N PRO A 279 0.16 8.18 -2.33
CA PRO A 279 1.25 8.99 -2.85
C PRO A 279 2.62 8.39 -2.50
N ALA A 280 3.46 8.18 -3.52
CA ALA A 280 4.79 7.63 -3.35
C ALA A 280 5.73 8.72 -2.84
N VAL A 281 6.25 8.57 -1.62
CA VAL A 281 7.25 9.49 -1.07
C VAL A 281 8.63 9.12 -1.61
N PRO A 282 9.30 10.00 -2.37
CA PRO A 282 10.64 9.72 -2.89
C PRO A 282 11.66 9.63 -1.76
N ARG A 283 12.69 8.80 -1.92
CA ARG A 283 13.74 8.62 -0.90
C ARG A 283 14.60 9.87 -0.68
N THR A 284 14.63 10.76 -1.66
CA THR A 284 15.36 12.03 -1.63
C THR A 284 14.61 13.13 -0.90
N HIS A 285 13.44 12.83 -0.33
CA HIS A 285 12.63 13.83 0.35
C HIS A 285 13.36 14.39 1.59
N PRO A 286 13.41 15.72 1.78
CA PRO A 286 14.22 16.35 2.84
C PRO A 286 13.83 15.89 4.26
N ASP A 287 12.53 15.69 4.51
CA ASP A 287 12.01 15.21 5.80
C ASP A 287 12.26 13.70 6.06
N LEU A 288 13.00 13.01 5.20
CA LEU A 288 13.44 11.63 5.42
C LEU A 288 14.89 11.62 5.89
N PRO A 289 15.16 11.65 7.21
CA PRO A 289 16.52 11.42 7.69
C PRO A 289 16.98 10.00 7.33
N ASP A 290 18.31 9.79 7.29
CA ASP A 290 18.93 8.46 7.26
C ASP A 290 18.68 7.71 8.59
N GLY A 291 17.42 7.37 8.83
CA GLY A 291 16.90 6.86 10.09
C GLY A 291 17.19 5.39 10.35
N ALA A 292 18.09 4.76 9.59
CA ALA A 292 18.45 3.37 9.79
C ALA A 292 19.12 3.17 11.17
N ARG A 293 20.00 4.09 11.57
CA ARG A 293 20.66 4.04 12.88
C ARG A 293 19.65 4.21 14.02
N ASN A 294 18.76 5.20 13.92
CA ASN A 294 17.76 5.44 14.96
C ASN A 294 16.77 4.28 15.08
N ALA A 295 16.41 3.64 13.95
CA ALA A 295 15.59 2.44 13.96
C ALA A 295 16.30 1.26 14.64
N VAL A 296 17.59 1.04 14.36
CA VAL A 296 18.38 -0.02 15.03
C VAL A 296 18.53 0.26 16.52
N LEU A 297 18.87 1.50 16.91
CA LEU A 297 19.00 1.87 18.32
C LEU A 297 17.68 1.71 19.08
N ALA A 298 16.56 2.15 18.50
CA ALA A 298 15.25 1.96 19.09
C ALA A 298 14.84 0.48 19.18
N GLY A 299 15.14 -0.31 18.14
CA GLY A 299 14.91 -1.75 18.12
C GLY A 299 15.71 -2.46 19.21
N VAL A 300 17.02 -2.23 19.28
CA VAL A 300 17.91 -2.83 20.29
C VAL A 300 17.49 -2.41 21.69
N GLY A 301 17.20 -1.13 21.92
CA GLY A 301 16.74 -0.62 23.21
C GLY A 301 15.43 -1.26 23.66
N ALA A 302 14.44 -1.38 22.76
CA ALA A 302 13.18 -2.05 23.05
C ALA A 302 13.36 -3.55 23.31
N GLY A 303 14.23 -4.22 22.53
CA GLY A 303 14.57 -5.62 22.72
C GLY A 303 15.24 -5.90 24.07
N ILE A 304 16.21 -5.08 24.46
CA ILE A 304 16.88 -5.19 25.77
C ILE A 304 15.87 -5.01 26.89
N LEU A 305 15.04 -3.95 26.83
CA LEU A 305 14.02 -3.70 27.84
C LEU A 305 13.03 -4.87 27.96
N ALA A 306 12.50 -5.34 26.82
CA ALA A 306 11.58 -6.48 26.78
C ALA A 306 12.24 -7.77 27.28
N GLY A 307 13.52 -7.99 26.96
CA GLY A 307 14.30 -9.12 27.46
C GLY A 307 14.49 -9.07 28.97
N VAL A 308 14.86 -7.91 29.53
CA VAL A 308 15.00 -7.73 30.99
C VAL A 308 13.68 -8.01 31.68
N VAL A 309 12.57 -7.42 31.23
CA VAL A 309 11.24 -7.65 31.79
C VAL A 309 10.85 -9.13 31.69
N ALA A 310 11.10 -9.79 30.55
CA ALA A 310 10.80 -11.20 30.39
C ALA A 310 11.64 -12.09 31.32
N THR A 311 12.91 -11.77 31.55
CA THR A 311 13.77 -12.53 32.47
C THR A 311 13.43 -12.30 33.95
N THR A 312 12.89 -11.14 34.32
CA THR A 312 12.62 -10.79 35.73
C THR A 312 11.20 -11.12 36.16
N MET A 313 10.22 -11.02 35.26
CA MET A 313 8.80 -11.17 35.58
C MET A 313 8.15 -12.41 34.96
N LEU A 314 8.76 -13.01 33.92
CA LEU A 314 8.16 -14.10 33.13
C LEU A 314 9.06 -15.35 33.11
N SER A 315 8.55 -16.41 32.48
CA SER A 315 9.29 -17.66 32.30
C SER A 315 10.39 -17.52 31.23
N PRO A 316 11.57 -18.18 31.36
CA PRO A 316 12.71 -18.01 30.45
C PRO A 316 12.42 -18.26 28.96
N TRP A 317 11.44 -19.12 28.65
CA TRP A 317 11.07 -19.41 27.26
C TRP A 317 10.41 -18.21 26.54
N THR A 318 9.89 -17.22 27.29
CA THR A 318 9.25 -16.02 26.73
C THR A 318 10.25 -14.99 26.19
N VAL A 319 11.51 -15.05 26.64
CA VAL A 319 12.57 -14.09 26.30
C VAL A 319 12.78 -13.95 24.78
N PRO A 320 12.97 -15.01 23.98
CA PRO A 320 13.16 -14.86 22.53
C PRO A 320 11.96 -14.21 21.83
N LEU A 321 10.73 -14.47 22.30
CA LEU A 321 9.52 -13.84 21.75
C LEU A 321 9.47 -12.35 22.09
N ALA A 322 9.72 -12.02 23.36
CA ALA A 322 9.74 -10.64 23.86
C ALA A 322 10.80 -9.80 23.11
N VAL A 323 12.04 -10.31 23.04
CA VAL A 323 13.15 -9.63 22.36
C VAL A 323 12.88 -9.53 20.86
N GLY A 324 12.49 -10.62 20.20
CA GLY A 324 12.26 -10.65 18.75
C GLY A 324 11.12 -9.72 18.32
N GLY A 325 9.98 -9.83 18.99
CA GLY A 325 8.78 -9.03 18.73
C GLY A 325 9.00 -7.53 19.01
N ALA A 326 9.60 -7.20 20.16
CA ALA A 326 9.89 -5.80 20.52
C ALA A 326 10.94 -5.17 19.62
N THR A 327 12.03 -5.90 19.30
CA THR A 327 13.09 -5.40 18.43
C THR A 327 12.58 -5.14 17.01
N ALA A 328 11.94 -6.14 16.40
CA ALA A 328 11.41 -6.01 15.04
C ALA A 328 10.31 -4.96 14.97
N GLY A 329 9.39 -4.96 15.95
CA GLY A 329 8.29 -4.01 16.04
C GLY A 329 8.76 -2.56 16.15
N ALA A 330 9.64 -2.27 17.12
CA ALA A 330 10.17 -0.92 17.34
C ALA A 330 11.05 -0.44 16.18
N ALA A 331 11.91 -1.31 15.64
CA ALA A 331 12.76 -0.96 14.50
C ALA A 331 11.92 -0.59 13.27
N LEU A 332 10.90 -1.39 12.92
CA LEU A 332 10.01 -1.10 11.81
C LEU A 332 9.20 0.19 12.05
N PHE A 333 8.62 0.35 13.23
CA PHE A 333 7.80 1.51 13.58
C PHE A 333 8.60 2.81 13.45
N VAL A 334 9.80 2.87 14.05
CA VAL A 334 10.67 4.05 14.00
C VAL A 334 11.22 4.29 12.59
N ARG A 335 11.59 3.24 11.86
CA ARG A 335 12.12 3.35 10.48
C ARG A 335 11.14 4.03 9.53
N TYR A 336 9.86 3.72 9.65
CA TYR A 336 8.84 4.17 8.69
C TYR A 336 7.99 5.35 9.19
N ARG A 337 8.11 5.76 10.46
CA ARG A 337 7.39 6.91 11.03
C ARG A 337 7.60 8.23 10.25
N PRO A 338 8.82 8.65 9.84
CA PRO A 338 9.00 9.91 9.12
C PRO A 338 8.29 9.91 7.76
N ALA A 339 8.39 8.81 7.02
CA ALA A 339 7.73 8.67 5.74
C ALA A 339 6.19 8.65 5.88
N MET A 340 5.66 8.14 6.99
CA MET A 340 4.24 8.24 7.30
C MET A 340 3.81 9.66 7.68
N ALA A 341 4.67 10.45 8.32
CA ALA A 341 4.40 11.86 8.63
C ALA A 341 4.27 12.70 7.34
N VAL A 342 5.20 12.53 6.39
CA VAL A 342 5.12 13.17 5.07
C VAL A 342 3.82 12.80 4.35
N ARG A 343 3.41 11.53 4.39
CA ARG A 343 2.14 11.09 3.78
C ARG A 343 0.92 11.74 4.42
N ARG A 344 0.86 11.79 5.75
CA ARG A 344 -0.25 12.44 6.46
C ARG A 344 -0.36 13.91 6.06
N ARG A 345 0.80 14.59 5.93
CA ARG A 345 0.85 15.96 5.43
C ARG A 345 0.35 16.09 4.01
N VAL A 346 0.79 15.22 3.09
CA VAL A 346 0.33 15.19 1.70
C VAL A 346 -1.19 14.99 1.63
N THR A 347 -1.73 14.01 2.36
CA THR A 347 -3.19 13.78 2.41
C THR A 347 -3.92 14.99 2.99
N ALA A 348 -3.43 15.59 4.07
CA ALA A 348 -4.03 16.79 4.65
C ALA A 348 -4.02 18.00 3.69
N VAL A 349 -3.02 18.11 2.80
CA VAL A 349 -3.04 19.10 1.71
C VAL A 349 -4.08 18.72 0.66
N GLU A 350 -4.14 17.44 0.25
CA GLU A 350 -5.08 16.95 -0.76
C GLU A 350 -6.55 17.11 -0.34
N ASP A 351 -6.85 16.90 0.94
CA ASP A 351 -8.19 16.97 1.53
C ASP A 351 -8.79 18.39 1.50
N GLY A 352 -7.98 19.45 1.34
CA GLY A 352 -8.47 20.83 1.24
C GLY A 352 -8.34 21.46 -0.14
N LEU A 353 -7.95 20.71 -1.17
CA LEU A 353 -7.73 21.25 -2.52
C LEU A 353 -9.02 21.67 -3.23
N ASP A 354 -10.12 20.98 -2.96
CA ASP A 354 -11.45 21.33 -3.49
C ASP A 354 -11.92 22.67 -2.92
N ASP A 355 -11.85 22.87 -1.61
CA ASP A 355 -12.15 24.14 -0.97
C ASP A 355 -11.28 25.28 -1.52
N ALA A 356 -9.97 25.04 -1.66
CA ALA A 356 -9.04 26.02 -2.20
C ALA A 356 -9.39 26.43 -3.64
N LEU A 357 -9.70 25.46 -4.50
CA LEU A 357 -10.15 25.71 -5.86
C LEU A 357 -11.50 26.44 -5.90
N ALA A 358 -12.44 26.07 -5.04
CA ALA A 358 -13.75 26.71 -4.98
C ALA A 358 -13.62 28.19 -4.58
N LEU A 359 -12.78 28.49 -3.59
CA LEU A 359 -12.50 29.84 -3.12
C LEU A 359 -11.79 30.70 -4.19
N VAL A 360 -10.77 30.16 -4.85
CA VAL A 360 -10.07 30.87 -5.93
C VAL A 360 -10.99 31.04 -7.14
N GLY A 361 -11.66 29.99 -7.58
CA GLY A 361 -12.54 30.00 -8.75
C GLY A 361 -13.68 31.02 -8.63
N ARG A 362 -14.38 31.07 -7.48
CA ARG A 362 -15.44 32.05 -7.23
C ARG A 362 -14.94 33.50 -7.27
N ARG A 363 -13.69 33.75 -6.89
CA ARG A 363 -13.06 35.08 -6.96
C ARG A 363 -12.69 35.46 -8.38
N VAL A 364 -12.11 34.53 -9.12
CA VAL A 364 -11.76 34.69 -10.54
C VAL A 364 -13.01 34.93 -11.38
N GLN A 365 -14.11 34.21 -11.09
CA GLN A 365 -15.40 34.42 -11.75
C GLN A 365 -15.93 35.85 -11.56
N ARG A 366 -15.69 36.46 -10.38
CA ARG A 366 -16.01 37.88 -10.11
C ARG A 366 -15.06 38.86 -10.80
N GLY A 367 -13.96 38.37 -11.39
CA GLY A 367 -12.97 39.16 -12.13
C GLY A 367 -11.75 39.57 -11.30
N GLN A 368 -11.52 38.95 -10.15
CA GLN A 368 -10.26 39.14 -9.43
C GLN A 368 -9.12 38.39 -10.14
N ALA A 369 -7.91 38.97 -10.12
CA ALA A 369 -6.71 38.28 -10.59
C ALA A 369 -6.45 37.02 -9.77
N VAL A 370 -5.91 35.97 -10.39
CA VAL A 370 -5.69 34.67 -9.72
C VAL A 370 -4.68 34.81 -8.59
N GLU A 371 -3.66 35.66 -8.76
CA GLU A 371 -2.66 36.00 -7.76
C GLU A 371 -3.30 36.51 -6.47
N THR A 372 -4.19 37.49 -6.59
CA THR A 372 -4.93 38.05 -5.45
C THR A 372 -5.93 37.03 -4.89
N ALA A 373 -6.55 36.22 -5.75
CA ALA A 373 -7.47 35.19 -5.31
C ALA A 373 -6.77 34.08 -4.50
N VAL A 374 -5.56 33.67 -4.87
CA VAL A 374 -4.71 32.72 -4.13
C VAL A 374 -4.32 33.29 -2.77
N GLU A 375 -3.94 34.58 -2.71
CA GLU A 375 -3.65 35.26 -1.44
C GLU A 375 -4.87 35.26 -0.51
N ARG A 376 -6.04 35.69 -1.00
CA ARG A 376 -7.26 35.73 -0.18
C ARG A 376 -7.77 34.35 0.21
N ALA A 377 -7.59 33.35 -0.66
CA ALA A 377 -7.92 31.97 -0.32
C ALA A 377 -7.00 31.44 0.79
N ALA A 378 -5.72 31.81 0.80
CA ALA A 378 -4.79 31.41 1.86
C ALA A 378 -5.22 31.89 3.26
N ASP A 379 -5.86 33.06 3.34
CA ASP A 379 -6.36 33.63 4.61
C ASP A 379 -7.64 32.94 5.12
N GLU A 380 -8.43 32.33 4.22
CA GLU A 380 -9.70 31.66 4.54
C GLU A 380 -9.56 30.14 4.74
N LEU A 381 -8.56 29.54 4.13
CA LEU A 381 -8.28 28.10 4.25
C LEU A 381 -7.77 27.76 5.66
N THR A 382 -7.94 26.50 6.03
CA THR A 382 -7.38 25.95 7.28
C THR A 382 -6.44 24.76 7.01
N GLY A 383 -5.65 24.38 8.01
CA GLY A 383 -4.78 23.20 7.95
C GLY A 383 -3.58 23.34 7.00
N GLU A 384 -3.09 22.20 6.51
CA GLU A 384 -1.88 22.13 5.68
C GLU A 384 -2.06 22.82 4.32
N THR A 385 -3.26 22.76 3.73
CA THR A 385 -3.56 23.45 2.46
C THR A 385 -3.37 24.96 2.58
N ALA A 386 -3.83 25.56 3.68
CA ALA A 386 -3.61 26.98 3.97
C ALA A 386 -2.11 27.31 4.01
N THR A 387 -1.29 26.44 4.64
CA THR A 387 0.16 26.67 4.71
C THR A 387 0.82 26.68 3.33
N VAL A 388 0.37 25.80 2.41
CA VAL A 388 0.88 25.72 1.04
C VAL A 388 0.45 26.94 0.23
N PHE A 389 -0.82 27.33 0.30
CA PHE A 389 -1.33 28.52 -0.40
C PHE A 389 -0.70 29.81 0.14
N ALA A 390 -0.50 29.92 1.45
CA ALA A 390 0.18 31.05 2.06
C ALA A 390 1.66 31.10 1.67
N ALA A 391 2.34 29.96 1.54
CA ALA A 391 3.71 29.90 1.04
C ALA A 391 3.80 30.36 -0.43
N ALA A 392 2.87 29.94 -1.29
CA ALA A 392 2.79 30.40 -2.67
C ALA A 392 2.52 31.91 -2.73
N ALA A 393 1.52 32.41 -2.01
CA ALA A 393 1.18 33.84 -1.97
C ALA A 393 2.36 34.70 -1.48
N ARG A 394 3.06 34.25 -0.42
CA ARG A 394 4.29 34.92 0.06
C ARG A 394 5.36 34.97 -1.04
N ARG A 395 5.57 33.87 -1.77
CA ARG A 395 6.55 33.80 -2.86
C ARG A 395 6.18 34.72 -4.03
N GLN A 396 4.91 34.80 -4.40
CA GLN A 396 4.42 35.75 -5.41
C GLN A 396 4.73 37.19 -5.01
N ARG A 397 4.42 37.57 -3.76
CA ARG A 397 4.69 38.93 -3.26
C ARG A 397 6.17 39.26 -3.14
N GLN A 398 6.99 38.33 -2.65
CA GLN A 398 8.41 38.57 -2.40
C GLN A 398 9.26 38.55 -3.68
N LEU A 399 8.93 37.69 -4.64
CA LEU A 399 9.74 37.46 -5.84
C LEU A 399 9.10 37.98 -7.13
N GLY A 400 7.87 38.48 -7.09
CA GLY A 400 7.16 38.97 -8.28
C GLY A 400 6.87 37.90 -9.32
N VAL A 401 6.85 36.61 -8.92
CA VAL A 401 6.65 35.48 -9.83
C VAL A 401 5.17 35.15 -10.01
N GLY A 402 4.81 34.64 -11.19
CA GLY A 402 3.43 34.19 -11.48
C GLY A 402 3.02 32.95 -10.69
N VAL A 403 1.72 32.60 -10.77
CA VAL A 403 1.12 31.47 -10.04
C VAL A 403 1.86 30.15 -10.26
N ARG A 404 2.24 29.84 -11.52
CA ARG A 404 2.97 28.59 -11.84
C ARG A 404 4.26 28.47 -11.04
N ALA A 405 5.11 29.50 -11.11
CA ALA A 405 6.41 29.54 -10.47
C ALA A 405 6.31 29.54 -8.94
N ALA A 406 5.29 30.19 -8.39
CA ALA A 406 5.06 30.21 -6.95
C ALA A 406 4.77 28.82 -6.36
N PHE A 407 4.06 27.96 -7.10
CA PHE A 407 3.72 26.60 -6.65
C PHE A 407 4.71 25.53 -7.12
N LEU A 408 5.17 25.58 -8.37
CA LEU A 408 5.76 24.43 -9.07
C LEU A 408 7.26 24.52 -9.35
N ASP A 409 7.88 25.69 -9.22
CA ASP A 409 9.33 25.80 -9.36
C ASP A 409 10.08 24.94 -8.33
N ASP A 410 11.39 24.77 -8.49
CA ASP A 410 12.26 24.00 -7.60
C ASP A 410 12.10 24.37 -6.11
N HIS A 411 11.77 25.64 -5.83
CA HIS A 411 11.54 26.18 -4.48
C HIS A 411 10.10 26.69 -4.30
N GLY A 412 9.18 26.19 -5.14
CA GLY A 412 7.76 26.48 -5.06
C GLY A 412 7.10 25.82 -3.85
N ALA A 413 5.89 26.25 -3.53
CA ALA A 413 5.16 25.78 -2.35
C ALA A 413 4.88 24.26 -2.35
N LEU A 414 4.89 23.61 -3.52
CA LEU A 414 4.67 22.17 -3.67
C LEU A 414 5.96 21.36 -3.85
N SER A 415 7.15 21.99 -3.79
CA SER A 415 8.44 21.31 -3.96
C SER A 415 8.64 20.13 -3.01
N THR A 416 8.16 20.24 -1.77
CA THR A 416 8.20 19.18 -0.75
C THR A 416 6.89 18.40 -0.62
N ILE A 417 5.93 18.59 -1.51
CA ILE A 417 4.63 17.89 -1.44
C ILE A 417 4.53 16.95 -2.65
N PRO A 418 4.85 15.65 -2.49
CA PRO A 418 4.80 14.68 -3.59
C PRO A 418 3.35 14.26 -3.95
N SER A 419 2.49 15.22 -4.29
CA SER A 419 1.13 15.01 -4.77
C SER A 419 1.00 15.31 -6.26
N ALA A 420 0.46 14.36 -7.03
CA ALA A 420 0.09 14.61 -8.41
C ALA A 420 -1.17 15.50 -8.51
N ARG A 421 -2.11 15.35 -7.57
CA ARG A 421 -3.35 16.13 -7.50
C ARG A 421 -3.04 17.60 -7.23
N ALA A 422 -2.24 17.90 -6.20
CA ALA A 422 -1.86 19.28 -5.85
C ALA A 422 -1.10 19.98 -7.00
N ARG A 423 -0.18 19.28 -7.67
CA ARG A 423 0.51 19.83 -8.84
C ARG A 423 -0.46 20.12 -9.99
N SER A 424 -1.42 19.22 -10.25
CA SER A 424 -2.44 19.43 -11.29
C SER A 424 -3.33 20.64 -10.97
N VAL A 425 -3.67 20.83 -9.69
CA VAL A 425 -4.41 22.01 -9.20
C VAL A 425 -3.61 23.29 -9.43
N ALA A 426 -2.33 23.30 -9.10
CA ALA A 426 -1.45 24.45 -9.35
C ALA A 426 -1.29 24.77 -10.84
N GLU A 427 -1.17 23.75 -11.70
CA GLU A 427 -1.17 23.91 -13.16
C GLU A 427 -2.48 24.54 -13.68
N LEU A 428 -3.62 24.08 -13.16
CA LEU A 428 -4.94 24.64 -13.49
C LEU A 428 -5.05 26.10 -13.06
N LEU A 429 -4.58 26.45 -11.87
CA LEU A 429 -4.56 27.84 -11.39
C LEU A 429 -3.62 28.71 -12.24
N ALA A 430 -2.47 28.19 -12.65
CA ALA A 430 -1.56 28.87 -13.56
C ALA A 430 -2.18 29.14 -14.94
N LEU A 431 -2.90 28.14 -15.48
CA LEU A 431 -3.64 28.32 -16.73
C LEU A 431 -4.76 29.36 -16.56
N ALA A 432 -5.52 29.29 -15.46
CA ALA A 432 -6.53 30.27 -15.14
C ALA A 432 -5.97 31.70 -14.98
N ALA A 433 -4.71 31.84 -14.53
CA ALA A 433 -4.06 33.14 -14.42
C ALA A 433 -3.77 33.75 -15.80
N THR A 434 -3.54 32.90 -16.81
CA THR A 434 -3.31 33.34 -18.19
C THR A 434 -4.62 33.67 -18.90
N GLU A 435 -5.68 32.90 -18.64
CA GLU A 435 -6.99 33.04 -19.29
C GLU A 435 -7.90 34.09 -18.61
N GLY A 436 -7.76 34.31 -17.31
CA GLY A 436 -8.52 35.29 -16.53
C GLY A 436 -9.96 34.87 -16.20
N ARG A 437 -10.90 35.83 -16.21
CA ARG A 437 -12.31 35.63 -15.80
C ARG A 437 -13.01 34.41 -16.45
N PRO A 438 -12.84 34.11 -17.77
CA PRO A 438 -13.45 32.93 -18.40
C PRO A 438 -13.11 31.60 -17.72
N ALA A 439 -11.95 31.51 -17.06
CA ALA A 439 -11.53 30.29 -16.37
C ALA A 439 -12.25 30.06 -15.04
N GLY A 440 -12.78 31.11 -14.38
CA GLY A 440 -13.33 31.01 -13.02
C GLY A 440 -14.42 29.95 -12.85
N ALA A 441 -15.36 29.87 -13.80
CA ALA A 441 -16.43 28.86 -13.78
C ALA A 441 -15.87 27.43 -13.97
N ALA A 442 -14.83 27.27 -14.78
CA ALA A 442 -14.17 25.97 -14.98
C ALA A 442 -13.38 25.53 -13.73
N VAL A 443 -12.77 26.48 -13.01
CA VAL A 443 -12.09 26.24 -11.73
C VAL A 443 -13.08 25.79 -10.65
N VAL A 444 -14.24 26.47 -10.51
CA VAL A 444 -15.29 26.09 -9.54
C VAL A 444 -15.85 24.71 -9.86
N SER A 445 -16.18 24.47 -11.13
CA SER A 445 -16.66 23.15 -11.56
C SER A 445 -15.63 22.07 -11.23
N MET A 446 -14.33 22.31 -11.44
CA MET A 446 -13.30 21.35 -11.04
C MET A 446 -13.25 21.09 -9.54
N ALA A 447 -13.50 22.12 -8.71
CA ALA A 447 -13.59 21.96 -7.28
C ALA A 447 -14.71 20.99 -6.87
N GLU A 448 -15.91 21.15 -7.46
CA GLU A 448 -17.05 20.26 -7.23
C GLU A 448 -16.69 18.82 -7.60
N HIS A 449 -16.07 18.60 -8.76
CA HIS A 449 -15.65 17.28 -9.20
C HIS A 449 -14.57 16.65 -8.31
N LEU A 450 -13.63 17.45 -7.77
CA LEU A 450 -12.65 16.95 -6.79
C LEU A 450 -13.31 16.56 -5.47
N SER A 451 -14.32 17.33 -5.04
CA SER A 451 -15.09 17.03 -3.84
C SER A 451 -15.89 15.72 -4.00
N ASP A 452 -16.54 15.53 -5.15
CA ASP A 452 -17.23 14.27 -5.47
C ASP A 452 -16.28 13.07 -5.52
N LEU A 453 -15.10 13.24 -6.13
CA LEU A 453 -14.06 12.22 -6.13
C LEU A 453 -13.60 11.87 -4.71
N GLY A 454 -13.38 12.89 -3.87
CA GLY A 454 -13.03 12.72 -2.45
C GLY A 454 -14.09 11.94 -1.69
N ARG A 455 -15.38 12.27 -1.90
CA ARG A 455 -16.51 11.56 -1.28
C ARG A 455 -16.53 10.07 -1.66
N VAL A 456 -16.32 9.75 -2.94
CA VAL A 456 -16.25 8.36 -3.43
C VAL A 456 -15.04 7.63 -2.84
N GLU A 457 -13.88 8.30 -2.75
CA GLU A 457 -12.67 7.75 -2.12
C GLU A 457 -12.89 7.44 -0.64
N GLU A 458 -13.54 8.33 0.10
CA GLU A 458 -13.84 8.13 1.52
C GLU A 458 -14.88 7.04 1.76
N GLU A 459 -15.96 6.99 0.98
CA GLU A 459 -16.98 5.93 1.04
C GLU A 459 -16.32 4.56 0.85
N THR A 460 -15.53 4.41 -0.22
CA THR A 460 -14.77 3.19 -0.51
C THR A 460 -13.80 2.84 0.63
N ARG A 461 -13.11 3.84 1.18
CA ARG A 461 -12.17 3.64 2.27
C ARG A 461 -12.85 3.19 3.56
N ARG A 462 -14.03 3.73 3.89
CA ARG A 462 -14.81 3.32 5.07
C ARG A 462 -15.26 1.87 4.94
N ASP A 463 -15.74 1.47 3.76
CA ASP A 463 -16.17 0.10 3.50
C ASP A 463 -15.02 -0.89 3.66
N LEU A 464 -13.87 -0.59 3.06
CA LEU A 464 -12.66 -1.42 3.19
C LEU A 464 -12.15 -1.45 4.64
N ALA A 465 -12.13 -0.29 5.32
CA ALA A 465 -11.72 -0.18 6.72
C ALA A 465 -12.61 -1.01 7.66
N SER A 466 -13.90 -1.15 7.35
CA SER A 466 -14.79 -2.02 8.13
C SER A 466 -14.35 -3.49 8.07
N VAL A 467 -13.88 -3.96 6.91
CA VAL A 467 -13.45 -5.35 6.70
C VAL A 467 -12.03 -5.57 7.23
N THR A 468 -11.11 -4.65 6.96
CA THR A 468 -9.71 -4.76 7.38
C THR A 468 -9.52 -4.42 8.85
N GLY A 469 -10.37 -3.59 9.45
CA GLY A 469 -10.34 -3.21 10.85
C GLY A 469 -10.47 -4.41 11.77
N THR A 470 -11.38 -5.34 11.47
CA THR A 470 -11.51 -6.60 12.22
C THR A 470 -10.23 -7.43 12.12
N LEU A 471 -9.67 -7.61 10.92
CA LEU A 471 -8.42 -8.35 10.73
C LEU A 471 -7.27 -7.76 11.55
N LEU A 472 -7.13 -6.42 11.54
CA LEU A 472 -6.08 -5.71 12.28
C LEU A 472 -6.25 -5.85 13.80
N ASN A 473 -7.47 -5.68 14.31
CA ASN A 473 -7.72 -5.77 15.75
C ASN A 473 -7.53 -7.21 16.25
N THR A 474 -7.98 -8.20 15.47
CA THR A 474 -7.75 -9.60 15.81
C THR A 474 -6.27 -9.95 15.78
N ALA A 475 -5.53 -9.50 14.76
CA ALA A 475 -4.10 -9.72 14.63
C ALA A 475 -3.28 -9.11 15.79
N ALA A 476 -3.63 -7.90 16.21
CA ALA A 476 -2.85 -7.13 17.19
C ALA A 476 -3.26 -7.35 18.65
N VAL A 477 -4.50 -7.79 18.91
CA VAL A 477 -5.06 -7.89 20.26
C VAL A 477 -5.70 -9.26 20.53
N PHE A 478 -6.75 -9.66 19.79
CA PHE A 478 -7.52 -10.85 20.17
C PHE A 478 -6.77 -12.17 20.01
N ALA A 479 -6.05 -12.37 18.89
CA ALA A 479 -5.28 -13.58 18.68
C ALA A 479 -4.14 -13.73 19.70
N PRO A 480 -3.32 -12.69 19.96
CA PRO A 480 -2.35 -12.71 21.06
C PRO A 480 -2.95 -13.00 22.43
N LEU A 481 -4.11 -12.41 22.73
CA LEU A 481 -4.80 -12.60 24.02
C LEU A 481 -5.24 -14.06 24.19
N VAL A 482 -5.97 -14.62 23.22
CA VAL A 482 -6.44 -16.01 23.28
C VAL A 482 -5.25 -16.96 23.36
N ALA A 483 -4.25 -16.76 22.51
CA ALA A 483 -3.03 -17.56 22.50
C ALA A 483 -2.29 -17.51 23.85
N GLY A 484 -2.10 -16.33 24.44
CA GLY A 484 -1.45 -16.16 25.73
C GLY A 484 -2.21 -16.87 26.85
N ALA A 485 -3.54 -16.76 26.87
CA ALA A 485 -4.40 -17.44 27.83
C ALA A 485 -4.32 -18.97 27.68
N THR A 486 -4.35 -19.49 26.45
CA THR A 486 -4.23 -20.94 26.21
C THR A 486 -2.88 -21.49 26.63
N VAL A 487 -1.79 -20.78 26.34
CA VAL A 487 -0.44 -21.20 26.76
C VAL A 487 -0.34 -21.21 28.29
N ALA A 488 -0.92 -20.23 28.98
CA ALA A 488 -0.96 -20.21 30.44
C ALA A 488 -1.75 -21.38 31.03
N LEU A 489 -2.91 -21.72 30.44
CA LEU A 489 -3.70 -22.89 30.86
C LEU A 489 -2.96 -24.20 30.60
N ALA A 490 -2.28 -24.33 29.46
CA ALA A 490 -1.45 -25.50 29.15
C ALA A 490 -0.31 -25.66 30.17
N ASP A 491 0.31 -24.54 30.58
CA ASP A 491 1.35 -24.54 31.61
C ASP A 491 0.81 -25.03 32.96
N ALA A 492 -0.36 -24.53 33.38
CA ALA A 492 -0.98 -24.94 34.63
C ALA A 492 -1.32 -26.44 34.65
N ILE A 493 -1.89 -26.98 33.57
CA ILE A 493 -2.16 -28.42 33.44
C ILE A 493 -0.87 -29.23 33.46
N GLY A 494 0.17 -28.76 32.76
CA GLY A 494 1.49 -29.40 32.75
C GLY A 494 2.15 -29.45 34.14
N ARG A 495 1.96 -28.42 34.98
CA ARG A 495 2.45 -28.42 36.37
C ARG A 495 1.75 -29.47 37.23
N VAL A 496 0.43 -29.59 37.12
CA VAL A 496 -0.35 -30.61 37.86
C VAL A 496 0.06 -32.03 37.44
N ASP A 497 0.25 -32.28 36.15
CA ASP A 497 0.70 -33.59 35.65
C ASP A 497 2.12 -33.95 36.13
N ALA A 498 3.01 -32.95 36.24
CA ALA A 498 4.35 -33.12 36.80
C ALA A 498 4.32 -33.51 38.29
N GLU A 499 3.40 -32.95 39.08
CA GLU A 499 3.20 -33.31 40.49
C GLU A 499 2.68 -34.76 40.65
N LEU A 500 1.92 -35.25 39.66
CA LEU A 500 1.38 -36.61 39.63
C LEU A 500 2.37 -37.66 39.08
N GLY A 501 3.62 -37.27 38.81
CA GLY A 501 4.66 -38.17 38.31
C GLY A 501 4.57 -38.49 36.81
N GLY A 502 3.77 -37.72 36.06
CA GLY A 502 3.66 -37.80 34.60
C GLY A 502 4.89 -37.24 33.88
N SER A 503 4.98 -37.51 32.57
CA SER A 503 6.00 -36.89 31.71
C SER A 503 5.58 -35.48 31.34
N VAL A 504 6.26 -34.47 31.90
CA VAL A 504 6.00 -33.04 31.67
C VAL A 504 5.86 -32.74 30.16
N PRO A 505 4.72 -32.21 29.68
CA PRO A 505 4.66 -31.61 28.36
C PRO A 505 5.69 -30.48 28.27
N GLU A 506 6.47 -30.37 27.19
CA GLU A 506 7.38 -29.23 26.97
C GLU A 506 6.55 -27.94 26.73
N THR A 507 6.01 -27.32 27.79
CA THR A 507 5.24 -26.08 27.70
C THR A 507 6.02 -24.97 27.00
N SER A 508 7.36 -24.97 27.18
CA SER A 508 8.29 -24.09 26.48
C SER A 508 8.14 -24.18 24.96
N THR A 509 8.02 -25.39 24.40
CA THR A 509 7.93 -25.60 22.96
C THR A 509 6.57 -25.19 22.40
N LEU A 510 5.48 -25.48 23.13
CA LEU A 510 4.13 -25.04 22.76
C LEU A 510 4.03 -23.51 22.80
N GLY A 511 4.47 -22.89 23.89
CA GLY A 511 4.46 -21.44 24.05
C GLY A 511 5.28 -20.71 22.99
N LEU A 512 6.46 -21.23 22.65
CA LEU A 512 7.29 -20.72 21.56
C LEU A 512 6.59 -20.82 20.20
N THR A 513 6.04 -22.00 19.86
CA THR A 513 5.37 -22.22 18.57
C THR A 513 4.17 -21.29 18.41
N VAL A 514 3.28 -21.26 19.41
CA VAL A 514 2.09 -20.41 19.36
C VAL A 514 2.48 -18.93 19.34
N GLY A 515 3.49 -18.53 20.11
CA GLY A 515 3.99 -17.16 20.15
C GLY A 515 4.58 -16.70 18.80
N VAL A 516 5.43 -17.51 18.17
CA VAL A 516 6.00 -17.21 16.84
C VAL A 516 4.88 -17.07 15.82
N TYR A 517 3.95 -18.03 15.79
CA TYR A 517 2.78 -17.99 14.93
C TYR A 517 1.99 -16.67 15.08
N VAL A 518 1.68 -16.25 16.31
CA VAL A 518 0.95 -15.01 16.60
C VAL A 518 1.69 -13.79 16.06
N LEU A 519 3.01 -13.70 16.26
CA LEU A 519 3.81 -12.57 15.76
C LEU A 519 3.86 -12.54 14.22
N VAL A 520 4.05 -13.71 13.59
CA VAL A 520 4.02 -13.84 12.13
C VAL A 520 2.65 -13.45 11.58
N LEU A 521 1.58 -13.92 12.20
CA LEU A 521 0.22 -13.59 11.83
C LEU A 521 -0.08 -12.10 12.01
N ALA A 522 0.41 -11.48 13.09
CA ALA A 522 0.29 -10.05 13.32
C ALA A 522 0.93 -9.23 12.19
N ALA A 523 2.12 -9.64 11.73
CA ALA A 523 2.79 -9.01 10.59
C ALA A 523 2.07 -9.28 9.25
N LEU A 524 1.67 -10.52 8.98
CA LEU A 524 1.01 -10.92 7.72
C LEU A 524 -0.36 -10.25 7.56
N LEU A 525 -1.21 -10.28 8.58
CA LEU A 525 -2.53 -9.66 8.53
C LEU A 525 -2.44 -8.14 8.47
N SER A 526 -1.46 -7.53 9.15
CA SER A 526 -1.20 -6.10 9.01
C SER A 526 -0.75 -5.73 7.61
N ALA A 527 0.10 -6.54 6.98
CA ALA A 527 0.52 -6.36 5.60
C ALA A 527 -0.65 -6.52 4.62
N LEU A 528 -1.48 -7.54 4.82
CA LEU A 528 -2.67 -7.79 4.00
C LEU A 528 -3.68 -6.64 4.13
N ALA A 529 -4.05 -6.26 5.35
CA ALA A 529 -4.97 -5.15 5.61
C ALA A 529 -4.47 -3.84 4.98
N SER A 530 -3.17 -3.55 5.15
CA SER A 530 -2.54 -2.37 4.51
C SER A 530 -2.60 -2.45 2.98
N GLY A 531 -2.33 -3.63 2.43
CA GLY A 531 -2.36 -3.89 0.99
C GLY A 531 -3.77 -3.76 0.39
N LEU A 532 -4.80 -4.20 1.12
CA LEU A 532 -6.20 -4.08 0.71
C LEU A 532 -6.69 -2.64 0.76
N GLU A 533 -6.34 -1.88 1.79
CA GLU A 533 -6.78 -0.48 1.93
C GLU A 533 -6.08 0.46 0.95
N ARG A 534 -4.75 0.39 0.82
CA ARG A 534 -3.96 1.43 0.11
C ARG A 534 -3.01 0.91 -0.97
N GLY A 535 -3.02 -0.40 -1.22
CA GLY A 535 -2.04 -1.05 -2.09
C GLY A 535 -0.76 -1.43 -1.36
N PHE A 536 0.06 -2.28 -2.00
CA PHE A 536 1.26 -2.83 -1.37
C PHE A 536 2.40 -1.80 -1.32
N ASP A 537 2.39 -0.98 -0.28
CA ASP A 537 3.42 0.01 -0.01
C ASP A 537 4.29 -0.40 1.17
N ARG A 538 5.60 -0.48 0.94
CA ARG A 538 6.58 -0.90 1.95
C ARG A 538 6.55 -0.02 3.20
N THR A 539 6.34 1.28 3.02
CA THR A 539 6.31 2.23 4.14
C THR A 539 5.09 2.00 5.02
N LEU A 540 3.92 1.83 4.41
CA LEU A 540 2.67 1.63 5.15
C LEU A 540 2.66 0.27 5.84
N VAL A 541 3.03 -0.78 5.11
CA VAL A 541 3.12 -2.15 5.62
C VAL A 541 4.10 -2.20 6.79
N GLY A 542 5.30 -1.62 6.63
CA GLY A 542 6.31 -1.60 7.68
C GLY A 542 5.86 -0.86 8.94
N TYR A 543 5.24 0.32 8.80
CA TYR A 543 4.73 1.08 9.94
C TYR A 543 3.61 0.34 10.69
N ARG A 544 2.62 -0.21 9.96
CA ARG A 544 1.49 -0.93 10.58
C ARG A 544 1.91 -2.27 11.18
N ALA A 545 2.73 -3.04 10.47
CA ALA A 545 3.29 -4.29 10.99
C ALA A 545 4.16 -4.04 12.23
N GLY A 546 4.95 -2.96 12.25
CA GLY A 546 5.72 -2.57 13.43
C GLY A 546 4.84 -2.32 14.66
N GLY A 547 3.77 -1.53 14.50
CA GLY A 547 2.80 -1.28 15.58
C GLY A 547 2.05 -2.55 16.02
N ALA A 548 1.65 -3.40 15.07
CA ALA A 548 0.96 -4.66 15.36
C ALA A 548 1.86 -5.67 16.09
N LEU A 549 3.13 -5.78 15.72
CA LEU A 549 4.11 -6.63 16.42
C LEU A 549 4.31 -6.17 17.86
N LEU A 550 4.45 -4.87 18.11
CA LEU A 550 4.57 -4.33 19.48
C LEU A 550 3.32 -4.63 20.31
N SER A 551 2.13 -4.40 19.75
CA SER A 551 0.85 -4.71 20.40
C SER A 551 0.73 -6.21 20.68
N ALA A 552 0.95 -7.06 19.67
CA ALA A 552 0.81 -8.50 19.79
C ALA A 552 1.78 -9.10 20.80
N THR A 553 3.05 -8.68 20.78
CA THR A 553 4.05 -9.12 21.76
C THR A 553 3.61 -8.75 23.18
N THR A 554 3.19 -7.50 23.39
CA THR A 554 2.77 -7.00 24.71
C THR A 554 1.53 -7.75 25.21
N VAL A 555 0.50 -7.86 24.38
CA VAL A 555 -0.77 -8.52 24.76
C VAL A 555 -0.54 -9.99 25.06
N PHE A 556 0.20 -10.72 24.22
CA PHE A 556 0.50 -12.13 24.44
C PHE A 556 1.17 -12.37 25.80
N LEU A 557 2.24 -11.62 26.09
CA LEU A 557 3.01 -11.79 27.33
C LEU A 557 2.23 -11.36 28.57
N VAL A 558 1.52 -10.23 28.50
CA VAL A 558 0.69 -9.74 29.61
C VAL A 558 -0.44 -10.72 29.90
N THR A 559 -1.11 -11.24 28.88
CA THR A 559 -2.19 -12.22 29.08
C THR A 559 -1.65 -13.53 29.63
N GLN A 560 -0.52 -14.04 29.12
CA GLN A 560 0.10 -15.26 29.66
C GLN A 560 0.45 -15.11 31.14
N PHE A 561 1.04 -13.98 31.52
CA PHE A 561 1.37 -13.67 32.91
C PHE A 561 0.11 -13.55 33.78
N ALA A 562 -0.86 -12.74 33.35
CA ALA A 562 -2.06 -12.48 34.13
C ALA A 562 -2.87 -13.76 34.37
N VAL A 563 -3.10 -14.57 33.33
CA VAL A 563 -3.82 -15.84 33.48
C VAL A 563 -3.03 -16.82 34.35
N GLY A 564 -1.70 -16.86 34.20
CA GLY A 564 -0.84 -17.70 35.04
C GLY A 564 -0.80 -17.31 36.53
N LEU A 565 -1.32 -16.13 36.92
CA LEU A 565 -1.52 -15.76 38.33
C LEU A 565 -2.84 -16.30 38.90
N PHE A 566 -3.84 -16.56 38.05
CA PHE A 566 -5.16 -17.03 38.47
C PHE A 566 -5.32 -18.55 38.43
N VAL A 567 -4.43 -19.23 37.70
CA VAL A 567 -4.42 -20.70 37.52
C VAL A 567 -3.11 -21.26 38.02
#